data_AF-A0A392PN15-F1
#
_entry.id   AF-A0A392PN15-F1
#
_cell.length_a   1.000
_cell.length_b   1.000
_cell.length_c   1.000
_cell.angle_alpha   90.00
_cell.angle_beta   90.00
_cell.angle_gamma   90.00
#
_symmetry.space_group_name_H-M   'P 1'
#
loop_
_entity.id
_entity.type
_entity.pdbx_description
1 polymer ?
#
loop_
_entity_poly.entity_id
_entity_poly.type
_entity_poly.pdbx_seq_one_letter_code
_entity_poly.pdbx_strand_id
1 'polypeptide(L)'
;IGTPICIPSREFIDIGRIASIEINNKSVNHAMKGQEVAIKIVGCNSEEKQKTFGRHFDIDDELVSHISRRSIDVLNTNHRDDLSMEERKLVATLKRLFKIQ
;
A
#
# COMPACT_ATOMS: atom_id res chain seq x y z
N ILE A 1 9.53 -1.65 0.64
CA ILE A 1 9.71 -0.42 1.47
C ILE A 1 9.35 0.80 0.62
N GLY A 2 8.76 1.86 1.20
CA GLY A 2 8.45 3.12 0.52
C GLY A 2 7.07 3.21 -0.12
N THR A 3 6.30 2.12 -0.11
CA THR A 3 4.93 2.07 -0.65
C THR A 3 4.00 2.95 0.19
N PRO A 4 3.26 3.89 -0.42
CA PRO A 4 2.23 4.66 0.26
C PRO A 4 1.00 3.81 0.55
N ILE A 5 0.41 3.99 1.74
CA ILE A 5 -0.69 3.19 2.26
C ILE A 5 -1.87 4.10 2.62
N CYS A 6 -3.06 3.70 2.21
CA CYS A 6 -4.30 4.37 2.54
C CYS A 6 -5.41 3.38 2.91
N ILE A 7 -6.51 3.91 3.45
CA ILE A 7 -7.61 3.14 4.01
C ILE A 7 -8.91 3.43 3.25
N PRO A 8 -9.37 2.54 2.35
CA PRO A 8 -10.52 2.81 1.48
C PRO A 8 -11.84 2.97 2.23
N SER A 9 -12.04 2.21 3.31
CA SER A 9 -13.24 2.26 4.17
C SER A 9 -13.44 3.62 4.84
N ARG A 10 -12.35 4.39 4.99
CA ARG A 10 -12.31 5.68 5.66
C ARG A 10 -12.00 6.80 4.67
N GLU A 11 -12.73 6.86 3.56
CA GLU A 11 -12.56 7.92 2.55
C GLU A 11 -11.15 7.99 1.95
N PHE A 12 -10.46 6.86 1.84
CA PHE A 12 -9.08 6.78 1.34
C PHE A 12 -8.08 7.63 2.14
N ILE A 13 -8.26 7.75 3.46
CA ILE A 13 -7.29 8.44 4.32
C ILE A 13 -5.89 7.83 4.13
N ASP A 14 -4.93 8.68 3.77
CA ASP A 14 -3.52 8.35 3.74
C ASP A 14 -2.97 8.28 5.18
N ILE A 15 -2.26 7.19 5.49
CA ILE A 15 -1.64 6.96 6.80
C ILE A 15 -0.11 6.99 6.75
N GLY A 16 0.46 7.15 5.56
CA GLY A 16 1.90 7.31 5.34
C GLY A 16 2.49 6.22 4.45
N ARG A 17 3.79 5.98 4.61
CA ARG A 17 4.56 5.03 3.79
C ARG A 17 5.22 3.96 4.64
N ILE A 18 5.42 2.78 4.06
CA ILE A 18 6.16 1.69 4.70
C ILE A 18 7.61 2.10 4.89
N ALA A 19 8.04 2.26 6.15
CA ALA A 19 9.41 2.55 6.54
C ALA A 19 10.26 1.28 6.71
N SER A 20 9.69 0.20 7.26
CA SER A 20 10.36 -1.10 7.39
C SER A 20 9.36 -2.25 7.27
N ILE A 21 9.88 -3.40 6.87
CA ILE A 21 9.15 -4.67 6.80
C ILE A 21 10.01 -5.69 7.54
N GLU A 22 9.39 -6.48 8.40
CA GLU A 22 10.05 -7.50 9.20
C GLU A 22 9.29 -8.83 9.07
N ILE A 23 10.04 -9.91 8.90
CA ILE A 23 9.55 -11.30 8.89
C ILE A 23 10.32 -12.05 9.96
N ASN A 24 9.65 -12.60 10.97
CA ASN A 24 10.29 -13.31 12.09
C ASN A 24 11.42 -12.48 12.73
N ASN A 25 11.16 -11.18 13.00
CA ASN A 25 12.12 -10.19 13.54
C ASN A 25 13.36 -9.92 12.67
N LYS A 26 13.34 -10.32 11.39
CA LYS A 26 14.40 -9.99 10.42
C LYS A 26 13.89 -8.95 9.44
N SER A 27 14.65 -7.87 9.26
CA SER A 27 14.32 -6.83 8.29
C SER A 27 14.45 -7.35 6.85
N VAL A 28 13.42 -7.09 6.05
CA VAL A 28 13.36 -7.48 4.63
C VAL A 28 12.96 -6.28 3.77
N ASN A 29 13.28 -6.34 2.49
CA ASN A 29 12.99 -5.25 1.55
C ASN A 29 11.59 -5.38 0.92
N HIS A 30 11.09 -6.61 0.80
CA HIS A 30 9.81 -6.95 0.19
C HIS A 30 9.16 -8.11 0.94
N ALA A 31 7.83 -8.20 0.83
CA ALA A 31 7.01 -9.30 1.31
C ALA A 31 6.00 -9.66 0.23
N MET A 32 5.66 -10.94 0.14
CA MET A 32 4.74 -11.49 -0.86
C MET A 32 3.48 -12.05 -0.19
N LYS A 33 2.46 -12.30 -1.02
CA LYS A 33 1.22 -12.93 -0.61
C LYS A 33 1.48 -14.25 0.15
N GLY A 34 0.77 -14.46 1.24
CA GLY A 34 0.88 -15.65 2.08
C GLY A 34 1.93 -15.56 3.20
N GLN A 35 2.66 -14.45 3.30
CA GLN A 35 3.59 -14.20 4.39
C GLN A 35 2.93 -13.33 5.47
N GLU A 36 3.11 -13.72 6.74
CA GLU A 36 2.80 -12.84 7.87
C GLU A 36 4.01 -11.94 8.13
N VAL A 37 3.79 -10.63 8.10
CA VAL A 37 4.85 -9.62 8.18
C VAL A 37 4.46 -8.52 9.15
N ALA A 38 5.45 -7.99 9.86
CA ALA A 38 5.29 -6.75 10.62
C ALA A 38 5.76 -5.58 9.75
N ILE A 39 4.93 -4.56 9.59
CA ILE A 39 5.28 -3.35 8.84
C ILE A 39 5.29 -2.14 9.76
N LYS A 40 6.27 -1.26 9.59
CA LYS A 40 6.27 0.06 10.21
C LYS A 40 5.83 1.09 9.19
N ILE A 41 4.78 1.83 9.48
CA ILE A 41 4.27 2.92 8.63
C ILE A 41 4.67 4.25 9.26
N VAL A 42 5.15 5.19 8.44
CA VAL A 42 5.54 6.53 8.88
C VAL A 42 4.88 7.56 7.97
N GLY A 43 4.17 8.51 8.58
CA GLY A 43 3.62 9.67 7.88
C GLY A 43 4.71 10.59 7.35
N CYS A 44 4.61 10.97 6.09
CA CYS A 44 5.49 11.92 5.40
C CYS A 44 5.11 13.38 5.68
N ASN A 45 3.83 13.67 5.93
CA ASN A 45 3.34 15.03 6.22
C ASN A 45 2.71 15.13 7.62
N SER A 46 2.40 16.36 8.07
CA SER A 46 1.82 16.60 9.40
C SER A 46 0.45 15.96 9.59
N GLU A 47 -0.35 15.83 8.53
CA GLU A 47 -1.69 15.25 8.59
C GLU A 47 -1.64 13.74 8.79
N GLU A 48 -0.81 13.04 8.00
CA GLU A 48 -0.56 11.60 8.14
C GLU A 48 0.01 11.26 9.51
N LYS A 49 0.95 12.08 10.03
CA LYS A 49 1.54 11.87 11.36
C LYS A 49 0.54 12.00 12.51
N GLN A 50 -0.55 12.72 12.30
CA GLN A 50 -1.63 12.85 13.29
C GLN A 50 -2.63 11.68 13.23
N LYS A 51 -2.59 10.84 12.19
CA LYS A 51 -3.46 9.66 12.08
C LYS A 51 -2.99 8.59 13.07
N THR A 52 -3.77 8.42 14.13
CA THR A 52 -3.52 7.42 15.18
C THR A 52 -4.42 6.20 15.04
N PHE A 53 -3.83 5.01 15.24
CA PHE A 53 -4.55 3.75 15.43
C PHE A 53 -5.50 3.82 16.64
N GLY A 54 -6.68 3.22 16.52
CA GLY A 54 -7.76 3.27 17.52
C GLY A 54 -8.57 4.58 17.52
N ARG A 55 -8.23 5.55 16.66
CA ARG A 55 -8.99 6.80 16.50
C ARG A 55 -9.43 7.03 15.06
N HIS A 56 -8.46 7.05 14.14
CA HIS A 56 -8.71 7.32 12.72
C HIS A 56 -8.92 6.04 11.93
N PHE A 57 -8.29 4.96 12.38
CA PHE A 57 -8.40 3.64 11.81
C PHE A 57 -8.19 2.58 12.88
N ASP A 58 -8.69 1.37 12.63
CA ASP A 58 -8.62 0.25 13.56
C ASP A 58 -8.15 -1.03 12.87
N ILE A 59 -8.10 -2.15 13.60
CA ILE A 59 -7.58 -3.42 13.10
C ILE A 59 -8.45 -4.05 12.00
N ASP A 60 -9.75 -3.75 11.98
CA ASP A 60 -10.68 -4.21 10.95
C ASP A 60 -10.59 -3.41 9.64
N ASP A 61 -9.89 -2.27 9.64
CA ASP A 61 -9.74 -1.44 8.45
C ASP A 61 -8.72 -2.05 7.47
N GLU A 62 -9.15 -2.28 6.23
CA GLU A 62 -8.28 -2.79 5.17
C GLU A 62 -7.27 -1.73 4.72
N LEU A 63 -5.99 -2.08 4.73
CA LEU A 63 -4.91 -1.25 4.20
C LEU A 63 -4.65 -1.60 2.74
N VAL A 64 -4.65 -0.59 1.87
CA VAL A 64 -4.30 -0.77 0.46
C VAL A 64 -3.15 0.15 0.05
N SER A 65 -2.40 -0.28 -0.95
CA SER A 65 -1.41 0.57 -1.61
C SER A 65 -2.10 1.72 -2.32
N HIS A 66 -1.73 2.96 -1.99
CA HIS A 66 -2.22 4.13 -2.69
C HIS A 66 -1.51 4.23 -4.05
N ILE A 67 -2.23 3.90 -5.12
CA ILE A 67 -1.69 3.93 -6.48
C ILE A 67 -2.18 5.16 -7.24
N SER A 68 -1.29 5.75 -8.05
CA SER A 68 -1.62 6.87 -8.94
C SER A 68 -1.64 6.42 -10.39
N ARG A 69 -2.29 7.20 -11.27
CA ARG A 69 -2.25 6.95 -12.72
C ARG A 69 -0.83 6.84 -13.25
N ARG A 70 0.02 7.78 -12.83
CA ARG A 70 1.44 7.79 -13.19
C ARG A 70 2.16 6.51 -12.75
N SER A 71 1.88 6.01 -11.55
CA SER A 71 2.46 4.75 -11.06
C SER A 71 2.05 3.56 -11.94
N ILE A 72 0.77 3.50 -12.35
CA ILE A 72 0.26 2.45 -13.23
C ILE A 72 0.91 2.52 -14.62
N ASP A 73 1.06 3.72 -15.19
CA ASP A 73 1.67 3.88 -16.52
C ASP A 73 3.15 3.48 -16.52
N VAL A 74 3.90 3.85 -15.47
CA VAL A 74 5.29 3.43 -15.28
C VAL A 74 5.39 1.90 -15.14
N LEU A 75 4.48 1.31 -14.37
CA LEU A 75 4.43 -0.13 -14.15
C LEU A 75 4.10 -0.90 -15.45
N ASN A 76 3.18 -0.38 -16.26
CA ASN A 76 2.82 -0.95 -17.56
C ASN A 76 3.90 -0.75 -18.64
N THR A 77 4.75 0.27 -18.52
CA THR A 77 5.79 0.58 -19.52
C THR A 77 7.08 -0.16 -19.21
N ASN A 78 7.48 -0.22 -17.95
CA ASN A 78 8.81 -0.70 -17.55
C ASN A 78 8.82 -2.12 -16.98
N HIS A 79 7.69 -2.60 -16.44
CA HIS A 79 7.63 -3.84 -15.67
C HIS A 79 6.49 -4.76 -16.11
N ARG A 80 5.98 -4.58 -17.33
CA ARG A 80 4.83 -5.34 -17.81
C ARG A 80 5.10 -6.85 -17.77
N ASP A 81 6.28 -7.26 -18.20
CA ASP A 81 6.67 -8.68 -18.32
C ASP A 81 7.06 -9.32 -16.99
N ASP A 82 7.40 -8.51 -15.98
CA ASP A 82 7.76 -8.99 -14.64
C ASP A 82 6.53 -9.29 -13.76
N LEU A 83 5.36 -8.79 -14.15
CA LEU A 83 4.13 -8.93 -13.37
C LEU A 83 3.41 -10.24 -13.66
N SER A 84 3.16 -10.99 -12.59
CA SER A 84 2.28 -12.16 -12.61
C SER A 84 0.84 -11.78 -12.97
N MET A 85 0.08 -12.78 -13.44
CA MET A 85 -1.36 -12.62 -13.72
C MET A 85 -2.15 -12.15 -12.49
N GLU A 86 -1.78 -12.59 -11.29
CA GLU A 86 -2.41 -12.16 -10.04
C GLU A 86 -2.15 -10.69 -9.74
N GLU A 87 -0.90 -10.22 -9.90
CA GLU A 87 -0.54 -8.82 -9.69
C GLU A 87 -1.23 -7.90 -10.70
N ARG A 88 -1.32 -8.31 -11.97
CA ARG A 88 -2.07 -7.56 -12.99
C ARG A 88 -3.55 -7.42 -12.62
N LYS A 89 -4.16 -8.50 -12.10
CA LYS A 89 -5.54 -8.48 -11.63
C LYS A 89 -5.73 -7.57 -10.40
N LEU A 90 -4.75 -7.56 -9.48
CA LEU A 90 -4.74 -6.66 -8.33
C LEU A 90 -4.66 -5.20 -8.77
N VAL A 91 -3.76 -4.86 -9.69
CA VAL A 91 -3.63 -3.50 -10.24
C VAL A 91 -4.93 -3.06 -10.92
N ALA A 92 -5.58 -3.93 -11.69
CA ALA A 92 -6.88 -3.64 -12.30
C ALA A 92 -7.98 -3.40 -11.25
N THR A 93 -7.96 -4.16 -10.16
CA THR A 93 -8.91 -4.01 -9.03
C THR A 93 -8.70 -2.68 -8.34
N LEU A 94 -7.46 -2.34 -8.00
CA LEU A 94 -7.11 -1.07 -7.38
C LEU A 94 -7.42 0.11 -8.31
N LYS A 95 -7.12 0.00 -9.62
CA LYS A 95 -7.48 1.04 -10.60
C LYS A 95 -8.98 1.36 -10.56
N ARG A 96 -9.83 0.32 -10.49
CA ARG A 96 -11.29 0.48 -10.37
C ARG A 96 -11.69 1.06 -9.02
N LEU A 97 -11.05 0.63 -7.93
CA LEU A 97 -11.30 1.13 -6.57
C LEU A 97 -11.06 2.64 -6.47
N PHE A 98 -9.92 3.11 -6.99
CA PHE A 98 -9.53 4.52 -7.00
C PHE A 98 -10.17 5.34 -8.13
N LYS A 99 -11.05 4.73 -8.95
CA LYS A 99 -11.69 5.37 -10.11
C LYS A 99 -10.70 6.08 -11.06
N ILE A 100 -9.51 5.50 -11.22
CA ILE A 100 -8.46 6.06 -12.08
C ILE A 100 -8.83 5.74 -13.53
N GLN A 101 -9.03 6.75 -14.38
CA GLN A 101 -9.27 6.60 -15.82
C GLN A 101 -8.03 6.07 -16.54
#